data_AF-C3XS19-F1
#
_entry.id   AF-C3XS19-F1
#
_cell.length_a   1.000
_cell.length_b   1.000
_cell.length_c   1.000
_cell.angle_alpha   90.00
_cell.angle_beta   90.00
_cell.angle_gamma   90.00
#
_symmetry.space_group_name_H-M   'P 1'
#
loop_
_entity.id
_entity.type
_entity.pdbx_description
1 polymer ?
#
loop_
_entity_poly.entity_id
_entity_poly.type
_entity_poly.pdbx_seq_one_letter_code
_entity_poly.pdbx_strand_id
1 'polypeptide(L)'
;DVLAGLTLSVMLTCFITPWLDTIDHFNLHHPYSPLLVITSYFILCLLYPSGGQWNTARGDTAMIVGTCAGVIYGAWINTQYNLLQDPSIPPPYKVIWPSIQQLGLFAVRFVLGGIIAGISRAVVKPLTLNTVCRLFGESTEDPKARSRAVVEVPYKFFTYGFLGVMVVCVIPIVFRMLGIASLYEIGYEQAHPAL
;
A
#
# COMPACT_ATOMS: atom_id res chain seq x y z
N ASP A 1 -20.44 17.86 8.27
CA ASP A 1 -19.51 16.76 7.95
C ASP A 1 -18.37 17.16 7.02
N VAL A 2 -18.63 17.63 5.79
CA VAL A 2 -17.56 17.98 4.83
C VAL A 2 -16.59 19.05 5.36
N LEU A 3 -17.10 20.18 5.86
CA LEU A 3 -16.28 21.25 6.43
C LEU A 3 -15.45 20.78 7.64
N ALA A 4 -16.07 20.01 8.55
CA ALA A 4 -15.39 19.48 9.73
C ALA A 4 -14.26 18.50 9.35
N GLY A 5 -14.51 17.61 8.37
CA GLY A 5 -13.50 16.70 7.84
C GLY A 5 -12.35 17.43 7.15
N LEU A 6 -12.65 18.47 6.36
CA LEU A 6 -11.64 19.32 5.74
C LEU A 6 -10.77 20.02 6.81
N THR A 7 -11.40 20.66 7.80
CA THR A 7 -10.68 21.33 8.89
C THR A 7 -9.79 20.36 9.65
N LEU A 8 -10.31 19.18 10.02
CA LEU A 8 -9.52 18.14 10.69
C LEU A 8 -8.31 17.70 9.84
N SER A 9 -8.51 17.50 8.54
CA SER A 9 -7.45 17.06 7.62
C SER A 9 -6.35 18.12 7.49
N VAL A 10 -6.72 19.40 7.39
CA VAL A 10 -5.76 20.52 7.35
C VAL A 10 -4.99 20.60 8.66
N MET A 11 -5.68 20.54 9.81
CA MET A 11 -5.03 20.59 11.12
C MET A 11 -4.06 19.43 11.32
N LEU A 12 -4.47 18.20 10.96
CA LEU A 12 -3.63 17.02 11.07
C LEU A 12 -2.41 17.12 10.13
N THR A 13 -2.61 17.60 8.91
CA THR A 13 -1.50 17.79 7.95
C THR A 13 -0.49 18.79 8.51
N CYS A 14 -0.92 19.98 8.93
CA CYS A 14 -0.03 20.99 9.53
C CYS A 14 0.72 20.45 10.75
N PHE A 15 0.08 19.60 11.56
CA PHE A 15 0.70 18.98 12.72
C PHE A 15 1.74 17.90 12.34
N ILE A 16 1.47 17.09 11.32
CA ILE A 16 2.34 15.99 10.89
C ILE A 16 3.51 16.48 10.01
N THR A 17 3.32 17.51 9.19
CA THR A 17 4.36 18.06 8.30
C THR A 17 5.74 18.23 8.93
N PRO A 18 5.90 18.86 10.12
CA PRO A 18 7.24 19.03 10.71
C PRO A 18 7.94 17.71 11.08
N TRP A 19 7.19 16.62 11.25
CA TRP A 19 7.72 15.30 11.61
C TRP A 19 7.85 14.36 10.41
N LEU A 20 7.29 14.73 9.26
CA LEU A 20 7.13 13.84 8.11
C LEU A 20 8.45 13.27 7.63
N ASP A 21 9.47 14.12 7.45
CA ASP A 21 10.79 13.70 6.96
C ASP A 21 11.48 12.73 7.94
N THR A 22 11.30 12.96 9.24
CA THR A 22 11.87 12.09 10.28
C THR A 22 11.18 10.72 10.29
N ILE A 23 9.85 10.71 10.18
CA ILE A 23 9.06 9.48 10.10
C ILE A 23 9.41 8.69 8.83
N ASP A 24 9.50 9.36 7.70
CA ASP A 24 9.82 8.73 6.42
C ASP A 24 11.24 8.13 6.41
N HIS A 25 12.23 8.91 6.87
CA HIS A 25 13.60 8.41 7.00
C HIS A 25 13.68 7.18 7.92
N PHE A 26 13.01 7.22 9.08
CA PHE A 26 12.91 6.06 9.96
C PHE A 26 12.25 4.87 9.26
N ASN A 27 11.13 5.11 8.56
CA ASN A 27 10.37 4.06 7.92
C ASN A 27 11.16 3.33 6.83
N LEU A 28 11.97 4.06 6.05
CA LEU A 28 12.72 3.51 4.92
C LEU A 28 14.06 2.87 5.32
N HIS A 29 14.76 3.41 6.31
CA HIS A 29 16.14 3.01 6.60
C HIS A 29 16.29 2.10 7.80
N HIS A 30 15.39 2.16 8.79
CA HIS A 30 15.56 1.39 10.01
C HIS A 30 15.18 -0.09 9.80
N PRO A 31 16.00 -1.07 10.21
CA PRO A 31 15.74 -2.49 9.95
C PRO A 31 14.48 -3.01 10.66
N TYR A 32 14.13 -2.44 11.80
CA TYR A 32 12.92 -2.82 12.56
C TYR A 32 11.67 -2.02 12.17
N SER A 33 11.78 -1.05 11.25
CA SER A 33 10.64 -0.22 10.84
C SER A 33 9.45 -1.07 10.35
N PRO A 34 9.62 -2.01 9.40
CA PRO A 34 8.52 -2.83 8.90
C PRO A 34 7.75 -3.55 9.99
N LEU A 35 8.47 -4.17 10.93
CA LEU A 35 7.88 -4.94 12.01
C LEU A 35 7.09 -4.02 12.96
N LEU A 36 7.65 -2.85 13.28
CA LEU A 36 6.98 -1.85 14.11
C LEU A 36 5.73 -1.30 13.44
N VAL A 37 5.79 -0.96 12.15
CA VAL A 37 4.65 -0.43 11.38
C VAL A 37 3.55 -1.48 11.28
N ILE A 38 3.86 -2.70 10.84
CA ILE A 38 2.86 -3.77 10.70
C ILE A 38 2.22 -4.09 12.05
N THR A 39 3.03 -4.23 13.11
CA THR A 39 2.52 -4.60 14.44
C THR A 39 1.67 -3.48 15.04
N SER A 40 2.13 -2.23 14.99
CA SER A 40 1.37 -1.09 15.53
C SER A 40 0.05 -0.89 14.79
N TYR A 41 0.05 -0.96 13.46
CA TYR A 41 -1.15 -0.82 12.64
C TYR A 41 -2.14 -1.96 12.88
N PHE A 42 -1.63 -3.18 13.07
CA PHE A 42 -2.47 -4.33 13.40
C PHE A 42 -3.09 -4.20 14.80
N ILE A 43 -2.31 -3.79 15.80
CA ILE A 43 -2.81 -3.55 17.17
C ILE A 43 -3.89 -2.45 17.15
N LEU A 44 -3.69 -1.35 16.42
CA LEU A 44 -4.69 -0.29 16.28
C LEU A 44 -6.00 -0.83 15.66
N CYS A 45 -5.92 -1.72 14.67
CA CYS A 45 -7.10 -2.37 14.10
C CYS A 45 -7.83 -3.25 15.14
N LEU A 46 -7.10 -3.95 16.01
CA LEU A 46 -7.69 -4.79 17.05
C LEU A 46 -8.33 -3.96 18.18
N LEU A 47 -7.68 -2.87 18.57
CA LEU A 47 -8.17 -1.95 19.61
C LEU A 47 -9.32 -1.05 19.13
N TYR A 48 -9.62 -1.05 17.83
CA TYR A 48 -10.71 -0.26 17.27
C TYR A 48 -12.03 -0.58 18.00
N PRO A 49 -12.71 0.41 18.61
CA PRO A 49 -13.88 0.15 19.43
C PRO A 49 -15.05 -0.42 18.61
N SER A 50 -15.70 -1.47 19.12
CA SER A 50 -16.92 -2.02 18.53
C SER A 50 -18.14 -1.60 19.34
N GLY A 51 -19.03 -0.80 18.74
CA GLY A 51 -20.31 -0.43 19.33
C GLY A 51 -21.32 -1.57 19.27
N GLY A 52 -21.08 -2.70 19.95
CA GLY A 52 -22.02 -3.80 20.23
C GLY A 52 -22.65 -4.57 19.05
N GLN A 53 -22.82 -3.94 17.89
CA GLN A 53 -23.41 -4.46 16.67
C GLN A 53 -22.35 -4.56 15.59
N TRP A 54 -22.49 -5.56 14.72
CA TRP A 54 -21.62 -5.71 13.56
C TRP A 54 -21.90 -4.60 12.55
N ASN A 55 -20.83 -3.94 12.09
CA ASN A 55 -20.88 -2.93 11.03
C ASN A 55 -19.63 -3.07 10.13
N THR A 56 -19.78 -2.76 8.84
CA THR A 56 -18.71 -2.88 7.83
C THR A 56 -17.54 -1.93 8.07
N ALA A 57 -17.76 -0.80 8.77
CA ALA A 57 -16.77 0.23 9.02
C ALA A 57 -15.45 -0.30 9.63
N ARG A 58 -15.52 -1.30 10.52
CA ARG A 58 -14.33 -1.90 11.13
C ARG A 58 -13.51 -2.65 10.09
N GLY A 59 -14.18 -3.45 9.27
CA GLY A 59 -13.55 -4.16 8.17
C GLY A 59 -12.94 -3.19 7.16
N ASP A 60 -13.64 -2.11 6.83
CA ASP A 60 -13.14 -1.08 5.90
C ASP A 60 -11.89 -0.38 6.45
N THR A 61 -11.89 -0.05 7.74
CA THR A 61 -10.71 0.48 8.44
C THR A 61 -9.54 -0.50 8.38
N ALA A 62 -9.76 -1.80 8.64
CA ALA A 62 -8.70 -2.81 8.56
C ALA A 62 -8.10 -2.96 7.16
N MET A 63 -8.92 -2.77 6.10
CA MET A 63 -8.41 -2.75 4.72
C MET A 63 -7.52 -1.54 4.46
N ILE A 64 -7.94 -0.35 4.88
CA ILE A 64 -7.18 0.90 4.69
C ILE A 64 -5.86 0.84 5.45
N VAL A 65 -5.92 0.54 6.75
CA VAL A 65 -4.75 0.47 7.64
C VAL A 65 -3.80 -0.65 7.19
N GLY A 66 -4.34 -1.82 6.80
CA GLY A 66 -3.55 -2.89 6.21
C GLY A 66 -2.82 -2.45 4.94
N THR A 67 -3.50 -1.77 4.02
CA THR A 67 -2.90 -1.24 2.79
C THR A 67 -1.76 -0.28 3.10
N CYS A 68 -1.95 0.67 4.03
CA CYS A 68 -0.91 1.61 4.45
C CYS A 68 0.33 0.89 5.01
N ALA A 69 0.14 -0.10 5.90
CA ALA A 69 1.25 -0.89 6.44
C ALA A 69 2.00 -1.65 5.32
N GLY A 70 1.27 -2.20 4.36
CA GLY A 70 1.84 -2.86 3.18
C GLY A 70 2.62 -1.92 2.27
N VAL A 71 2.12 -0.71 2.03
CA VAL A 71 2.79 0.32 1.23
C VAL A 71 4.10 0.75 1.90
N ILE A 72 4.08 1.03 3.20
CA ILE A 72 5.28 1.43 3.95
C ILE A 72 6.30 0.29 3.94
N TYR A 73 5.85 -0.96 4.15
CA TYR A 73 6.74 -2.11 4.06
C TYR A 73 7.33 -2.29 2.65
N GLY A 74 6.51 -2.14 1.61
CA GLY A 74 6.97 -2.18 0.23
C GLY A 74 7.98 -1.08 -0.09
N ALA A 75 7.78 0.13 0.44
CA ALA A 75 8.73 1.23 0.28
C ALA A 75 10.08 0.89 0.95
N TRP A 76 10.05 0.32 2.16
CA TRP A 76 11.26 -0.19 2.81
C TRP A 76 11.97 -1.25 1.96
N ILE A 77 11.25 -2.25 1.42
CA ILE A 77 11.83 -3.27 0.52
C ILE A 77 12.50 -2.59 -0.69
N ASN A 78 11.81 -1.65 -1.33
CA ASN A 78 12.34 -0.95 -2.50
C ASN A 78 13.65 -0.22 -2.18
N THR A 79 13.75 0.44 -1.03
CA THR A 79 14.96 1.14 -0.58
C THR A 79 16.09 0.16 -0.25
N GLN A 80 15.81 -0.91 0.49
CA GLN A 80 16.86 -1.87 0.90
C GLN A 80 17.47 -2.65 -0.29
N TYR A 81 16.63 -2.99 -1.28
CA TYR A 81 17.06 -3.76 -2.46
C TYR A 81 17.29 -2.89 -3.70
N ASN A 82 17.20 -1.56 -3.58
CA ASN A 82 17.33 -0.61 -4.69
C ASN A 82 16.48 -0.99 -5.93
N LEU A 83 15.27 -1.51 -5.69
CA LEU A 83 14.39 -2.01 -6.76
C LEU A 83 13.88 -0.86 -7.65
N LEU A 84 13.67 0.30 -7.05
CA LEU A 84 13.28 1.55 -7.71
C LEU A 84 14.30 2.61 -7.29
N GLN A 85 14.90 3.28 -8.27
CA GLN A 85 15.93 4.28 -8.02
C GLN A 85 15.27 5.65 -7.81
N ASP A 86 15.79 6.39 -6.83
CA ASP A 86 15.39 7.78 -6.66
C ASP A 86 15.79 8.63 -7.87
N PRO A 87 15.05 9.71 -8.17
CA PRO A 87 15.46 10.64 -9.21
C PRO A 87 16.85 11.20 -8.88
N SER A 88 17.78 11.09 -9.82
CA SER A 88 19.15 11.63 -9.70
C SER A 88 19.22 13.16 -9.60
N ILE A 89 18.10 13.86 -9.77
CA ILE A 89 18.01 15.32 -9.74
C ILE A 89 17.54 15.77 -8.35
N PRO A 90 18.29 16.65 -7.65
CA PRO A 90 17.83 17.21 -6.39
C PRO A 90 16.63 18.14 -6.62
N PRO A 91 15.69 18.24 -5.66
CA PRO A 91 14.58 19.19 -5.74
C PRO A 91 15.11 20.64 -5.83
N PRO A 92 14.41 21.56 -6.53
CA PRO A 92 13.02 21.50 -6.98
C PRO A 92 12.81 20.89 -8.37
N TYR A 93 11.82 19.99 -8.48
CA TYR A 93 11.44 19.38 -9.75
C TYR A 93 10.63 20.34 -10.63
N LYS A 94 10.96 20.41 -11.92
CA LYS A 94 10.19 21.20 -12.88
C LYS A 94 8.85 20.51 -13.16
N VAL A 95 7.74 21.21 -12.93
CA VAL A 95 6.39 20.72 -13.30
C VAL A 95 6.27 20.75 -14.83
N ILE A 96 6.15 19.58 -15.44
CA ILE A 96 6.01 19.41 -16.89
C ILE A 96 4.60 18.88 -17.16
N TRP A 97 3.90 19.48 -18.12
CA TRP A 97 2.59 18.98 -18.56
C TRP A 97 2.77 17.74 -19.44
N PRO A 98 1.98 16.67 -19.20
CA PRO A 98 2.15 15.42 -19.93
C PRO A 98 1.73 15.54 -21.40
N SER A 99 2.47 14.87 -22.28
CA SER A 99 2.08 14.72 -23.69
C SER A 99 0.95 13.68 -23.84
N ILE A 100 0.26 13.69 -24.98
CA ILE A 100 -0.80 12.71 -25.29
C ILE A 100 -0.26 11.27 -25.24
N GLN A 101 0.99 11.06 -25.66
CA GLN A 101 1.66 9.76 -25.59
C GLN A 101 1.88 9.30 -24.14
N GLN A 102 2.29 10.22 -23.26
CA GLN A 102 2.43 9.94 -21.82
C GLN A 102 1.08 9.62 -21.19
N LEU A 103 0.02 10.31 -21.59
CA LEU A 103 -1.34 10.02 -21.12
C LEU A 103 -1.81 8.62 -21.51
N GLY A 104 -1.57 8.21 -22.77
CA GLY A 104 -1.84 6.84 -23.23
C GLY A 104 -1.06 5.79 -22.43
N LEU A 105 0.22 6.06 -22.14
CA LEU A 105 1.05 5.17 -21.34
C LEU A 105 0.57 5.07 -19.89
N PHE A 106 0.11 6.17 -19.29
CA PHE A 106 -0.53 6.15 -17.95
C PHE A 106 -1.80 5.31 -17.94
N ALA A 107 -2.64 5.42 -18.98
CA ALA A 107 -3.86 4.62 -19.09
C ALA A 107 -3.54 3.12 -19.19
N VAL A 108 -2.54 2.74 -20.01
CA VAL A 108 -2.09 1.35 -20.12
C VAL A 108 -1.59 0.82 -18.78
N ARG A 109 -0.76 1.58 -18.06
CA ARG A 109 -0.29 1.19 -16.71
C ARG A 109 -1.43 1.05 -15.72
N PHE A 110 -2.39 1.98 -15.74
CA PHE A 110 -3.53 1.91 -14.83
C PHE A 110 -4.35 0.63 -15.06
N VAL A 111 -4.64 0.31 -16.32
CA VAL A 111 -5.38 -0.90 -16.69
C VAL A 111 -4.58 -2.17 -16.34
N LEU A 112 -3.32 -2.26 -16.75
CA LEU A 112 -2.47 -3.42 -16.47
C LEU A 112 -2.24 -3.62 -14.97
N GLY A 113 -1.92 -2.54 -14.25
CA GLY A 113 -1.74 -2.57 -12.80
C GLY A 113 -3.03 -2.98 -12.09
N GLY A 114 -4.18 -2.46 -12.53
CA GLY A 114 -5.49 -2.87 -12.02
C GLY A 114 -5.78 -4.35 -12.24
N ILE A 115 -5.44 -4.90 -13.41
CA ILE A 115 -5.58 -6.33 -13.71
C ILE A 115 -4.69 -7.16 -12.78
N ILE A 116 -3.40 -6.82 -12.66
CA ILE A 116 -2.44 -7.55 -11.80
C ILE A 116 -2.90 -7.51 -10.33
N ALA A 117 -3.32 -6.34 -9.84
CA ALA A 117 -3.84 -6.18 -8.49
C ALA A 117 -5.15 -6.98 -8.28
N GLY A 118 -6.03 -7.00 -9.27
CA GLY A 118 -7.28 -7.76 -9.26
C GLY A 118 -7.05 -9.27 -9.16
N ILE A 119 -6.14 -9.81 -10.00
CA ILE A 119 -5.74 -11.22 -9.96
C ILE A 119 -5.10 -11.55 -8.61
N SER A 120 -4.16 -10.71 -8.15
CA SER A 120 -3.50 -10.89 -6.86
C SER A 120 -4.51 -10.94 -5.72
N ARG A 121 -5.52 -10.05 -5.73
CA ARG A 121 -6.59 -10.03 -4.73
C ARG A 121 -7.43 -11.29 -4.78
N ALA A 122 -7.77 -11.78 -5.97
CA ALA A 122 -8.56 -12.99 -6.16
C ALA A 122 -7.85 -14.24 -5.59
N VAL A 123 -6.52 -14.27 -5.64
CA VAL A 123 -5.70 -15.36 -5.09
C VAL A 123 -5.46 -15.20 -3.59
N VAL A 124 -5.05 -14.01 -3.13
CA VAL A 124 -4.60 -13.78 -1.75
C VAL A 124 -5.76 -13.78 -0.76
N LYS A 125 -6.92 -13.25 -1.15
CA LYS A 125 -8.10 -13.19 -0.28
C LYS A 125 -8.54 -14.57 0.23
N PRO A 126 -8.79 -15.59 -0.62
CA PRO A 126 -9.19 -16.91 -0.13
C PRO A 126 -8.06 -17.61 0.65
N LEU A 127 -6.80 -17.42 0.25
CA LEU A 127 -5.66 -17.97 0.99
C LEU A 127 -5.60 -17.43 2.42
N THR A 128 -5.65 -16.11 2.57
CA THR A 128 -5.59 -15.45 3.88
C THR A 128 -6.80 -15.82 4.73
N LEU A 129 -8.00 -15.82 4.13
CA LEU A 129 -9.23 -16.21 4.82
C LEU A 129 -9.15 -17.65 5.34
N ASN A 130 -8.74 -18.60 4.50
CA ASN A 130 -8.61 -19.99 4.90
C ASN A 130 -7.57 -20.17 6.01
N THR A 131 -6.42 -19.49 5.91
CA THR A 131 -5.38 -19.51 6.96
C THR A 131 -5.90 -18.97 8.29
N VAL A 132 -6.60 -17.83 8.28
CA VAL A 132 -7.16 -17.22 9.49
C VAL A 132 -8.26 -18.09 10.08
N CYS A 133 -9.20 -18.59 9.27
CA CYS A 133 -10.24 -19.52 9.73
C CYS A 133 -9.64 -20.78 10.36
N ARG A 134 -8.62 -21.39 9.74
CA ARG A 134 -7.91 -22.54 10.31
C ARG A 134 -7.23 -22.23 11.63
N LEU A 135 -6.61 -21.05 11.76
CA LEU A 135 -5.94 -20.62 12.99
C LEU A 135 -6.93 -20.46 14.16
N PHE A 136 -8.16 -20.02 13.87
CA PHE A 136 -9.21 -19.83 14.88
C PHE A 136 -10.18 -21.02 15.00
N GLY A 137 -9.95 -22.12 14.27
CA GLY A 137 -10.83 -23.30 14.29
C GLY A 137 -12.23 -23.05 13.71
N GLU A 138 -12.37 -22.03 12.87
CA GLU A 138 -13.63 -21.58 12.31
C GLU A 138 -13.87 -22.16 10.91
N SER A 139 -15.15 -22.37 10.57
CA SER A 139 -15.49 -22.82 9.22
C SER A 139 -15.33 -21.67 8.21
N THR A 140 -14.73 -21.96 7.06
CA THR A 140 -14.65 -20.98 5.96
C THR A 140 -16.00 -20.75 5.30
N GLU A 141 -16.98 -21.64 5.46
CA GLU A 141 -18.26 -21.58 4.74
C GLU A 141 -19.34 -20.78 5.49
N ASP A 142 -19.25 -20.66 6.82
CA ASP A 142 -20.22 -19.90 7.61
C ASP A 142 -20.01 -18.38 7.49
N PRO A 143 -20.98 -17.62 6.94
CA PRO A 143 -20.91 -16.16 6.89
C PRO A 143 -20.79 -15.50 8.26
N LYS A 144 -21.35 -16.12 9.32
CA LYS A 144 -21.28 -15.60 10.69
C LYS A 144 -19.87 -15.73 11.27
N ALA A 145 -19.16 -16.81 10.96
CA ALA A 145 -17.77 -16.96 11.35
C ALA A 145 -16.87 -15.90 10.69
N ARG A 146 -17.15 -15.56 9.42
CA ARG A 146 -16.42 -14.52 8.66
C ARG A 146 -16.66 -13.10 9.15
N SER A 147 -17.81 -12.83 9.78
CA SER A 147 -18.15 -11.51 10.34
C SER A 147 -17.71 -11.33 11.80
N ARG A 148 -17.19 -12.39 12.44
CA ARG A 148 -16.55 -12.25 13.75
C ARG A 148 -15.32 -11.36 13.59
N ALA A 149 -15.21 -10.33 14.42
CA ALA A 149 -14.09 -9.38 14.36
C ALA A 149 -12.72 -10.05 14.43
N VAL A 150 -12.61 -11.15 15.20
CA VAL A 150 -11.41 -11.96 15.35
C VAL A 150 -10.94 -12.58 14.02
N VAL A 151 -11.86 -12.85 13.09
CA VAL A 151 -11.56 -13.36 11.75
C VAL A 151 -11.49 -12.21 10.76
N GLU A 152 -12.49 -11.32 10.79
CA GLU A 152 -12.67 -10.24 9.81
C GLU A 152 -11.48 -9.28 9.74
N VAL A 153 -10.99 -8.85 10.90
CA VAL A 153 -9.91 -7.86 10.96
C VAL A 153 -8.59 -8.45 10.44
N PRO A 154 -8.12 -9.62 10.93
CA PRO A 154 -6.85 -10.18 10.45
C PRO A 154 -6.88 -10.53 8.96
N TYR A 155 -7.92 -11.20 8.45
CA TYR A 155 -7.89 -11.59 7.04
C TYR A 155 -7.89 -10.37 6.12
N LYS A 156 -8.65 -9.32 6.44
CA LYS A 156 -8.67 -8.08 5.66
C LYS A 156 -7.31 -7.38 5.78
N PHE A 157 -6.80 -7.18 6.98
CA PHE A 157 -5.53 -6.52 7.21
C PHE A 157 -4.39 -7.15 6.39
N PHE A 158 -4.21 -8.46 6.48
CA PHE A 158 -3.13 -9.15 5.76
C PHE A 158 -3.35 -9.23 4.25
N THR A 159 -4.60 -9.43 3.79
CA THR A 159 -4.91 -9.46 2.35
C THR A 159 -4.54 -8.14 1.68
N TYR A 160 -4.94 -7.02 2.28
CA TYR A 160 -4.70 -5.69 1.70
C TYR A 160 -3.30 -5.16 1.98
N GLY A 161 -2.67 -5.57 3.08
CA GLY A 161 -1.24 -5.32 3.29
C GLY A 161 -0.37 -5.98 2.22
N PHE A 162 -0.67 -7.23 1.86
CA PHE A 162 0.00 -7.88 0.73
C PHE A 162 -0.23 -7.15 -0.59
N LEU A 163 -1.46 -6.69 -0.85
CA LEU A 163 -1.74 -5.88 -2.05
C LEU A 163 -0.98 -4.55 -2.05
N GLY A 164 -0.81 -3.91 -0.90
CA GLY A 164 0.03 -2.71 -0.75
C GLY A 164 1.47 -2.97 -1.20
N VAL A 165 2.07 -4.06 -0.73
CA VAL A 165 3.42 -4.48 -1.17
C VAL A 165 3.46 -4.77 -2.67
N MET A 166 2.46 -5.48 -3.20
CA MET A 166 2.37 -5.79 -4.64
C MET A 166 2.34 -4.54 -5.51
N VAL A 167 1.57 -3.53 -5.12
CA VAL A 167 1.46 -2.27 -5.85
C VAL A 167 2.75 -1.46 -5.82
N VAL A 168 3.48 -1.51 -4.70
CA VAL A 168 4.70 -0.69 -4.52
C VAL A 168 5.96 -1.37 -5.07
N CYS A 169 6.05 -2.71 -5.01
CA CYS A 169 7.24 -3.45 -5.45
C CYS A 169 7.00 -4.15 -6.79
N VAL A 170 6.02 -5.05 -6.85
CA VAL A 170 5.91 -6.04 -7.94
C VAL A 170 5.38 -5.41 -9.22
N ILE A 171 4.32 -4.62 -9.15
CA ILE A 171 3.72 -3.98 -10.33
C ILE A 171 4.73 -3.08 -11.05
N PRO A 172 5.48 -2.19 -10.38
CA PRO A 172 6.54 -1.40 -11.00
C PRO A 172 7.64 -2.24 -11.68
N ILE A 173 8.09 -3.33 -11.03
CA ILE A 173 9.08 -4.25 -11.62
C ILE A 173 8.53 -4.88 -12.91
N VAL A 174 7.28 -5.35 -12.89
CA VAL A 174 6.63 -5.89 -14.10
C VAL A 174 6.56 -4.85 -15.21
N PHE A 175 6.24 -3.59 -14.88
CA PHE A 175 6.24 -2.51 -15.88
C PHE A 175 7.62 -2.22 -16.46
N ARG A 176 8.68 -2.29 -15.64
CA ARG A 176 10.06 -2.15 -16.12
C ARG A 176 10.45 -3.31 -17.04
N MET A 177 10.11 -4.55 -16.67
CA MET A 177 10.36 -5.73 -17.52
C MET A 177 9.62 -5.68 -18.87
N LEU A 178 8.43 -5.08 -18.90
CA LEU A 178 7.64 -4.89 -20.11
C LEU A 178 8.08 -3.68 -20.96
N GLY A 179 9.11 -2.93 -20.53
CA GLY A 179 9.59 -1.73 -21.23
C GLY A 179 8.61 -0.56 -21.20
N ILE A 180 7.60 -0.62 -20.32
CA ILE A 180 6.60 0.42 -20.13
C ILE A 180 6.86 1.19 -18.83
N ALA A 181 8.08 1.25 -18.32
CA ALA A 181 8.49 2.14 -17.23
C ALA A 181 8.46 3.62 -17.68
N SER A 182 8.38 4.58 -16.74
CA SER A 182 8.20 6.01 -17.05
C SER A 182 9.22 6.48 -18.09
N LEU A 183 8.80 7.27 -19.09
CA LEU A 183 9.69 7.80 -20.15
C LEU A 183 10.87 8.63 -19.58
N TYR A 184 10.77 9.08 -18.34
CA TYR A 184 11.87 9.70 -17.61
C TYR A 184 12.99 8.70 -17.26
N GLU A 185 12.67 7.45 -16.90
CA GLU A 185 13.68 6.40 -16.72
C GLU A 185 14.32 6.02 -18.06
N ILE A 186 13.54 5.89 -19.13
CA ILE A 186 14.06 5.52 -20.47
C ILE A 186 15.01 6.59 -21.01
N GLY A 187 14.68 7.88 -20.82
CA GLY A 187 15.55 8.99 -21.21
C GLY A 187 16.83 9.09 -20.35
N TYR A 188 16.80 8.66 -19.10
CA TYR A 188 17.96 8.61 -18.21
C TYR A 188 18.86 7.40 -18.49
N GLU A 189 18.27 6.22 -18.71
CA GLU A 189 18.99 4.98 -19.06
C GLU A 189 19.68 5.08 -20.44
N GLN A 190 19.11 5.87 -21.36
CA GLN A 190 19.78 6.27 -22.62
C GLN A 190 20.88 7.33 -22.42
N ALA A 191 20.79 8.19 -21.41
CA ALA A 191 21.78 9.24 -21.14
C ALA A 191 22.99 8.73 -20.33
N HIS A 192 22.79 7.70 -19.51
CA HIS A 192 23.83 7.05 -18.71
C HIS A 192 23.65 5.53 -18.76
N PRO A 193 24.13 4.87 -19.84
CA PRO A 193 24.17 3.42 -19.86
C PRO A 193 25.06 2.93 -18.72
N ALA A 194 24.57 2.00 -17.93
CA ALA A 194 25.38 1.33 -16.92
C ALA A 194 26.63 0.74 -17.60
N LEU A 195 27.80 1.20 -17.13
CA LEU A 195 29.12 0.72 -17.52
C LEU A 195 29.30 -0.75 -17.15
#